data_AF-A0A434LJM6-F1
#
_entry.id   AF-A0A434LJM6-F1
#
_cell.length_a   1.000
_cell.length_b   1.000
_cell.length_c   1.000
_cell.angle_alpha   90.00
_cell.angle_beta   90.00
_cell.angle_gamma   90.00
#
_symmetry.space_group_name_H-M   'P 1'
#
loop_
_entity.id
_entity.type
_entity.pdbx_description
1 polymer ?
#
loop_
_entity_poly.entity_id
_entity_poly.type
_entity_poly.pdbx_seq_one_letter_code
_entity_poly.pdbx_strand_id
1 'polypeptide(L)'
;MSKLRVNAFTLSIDGFGAGPDQDLSNPLGVGGEDLHKWMVGTRTFRQMVGKEGGTMDTDEAFTVRSFENVGAWILGRNMFGPIRGEWPDENWKGWWGDNPPYHVP
;
A
#
# COMPACT_ATOMS: atom_id res chain seq x y z
N MET A 1 20.52 13.88 -8.61
CA MET A 1 19.29 13.80 -9.43
C MET A 1 18.35 12.78 -8.82
N SER A 2 17.08 13.14 -8.64
CA SER A 2 16.05 12.21 -8.17
C SER A 2 15.81 11.08 -9.18
N LYS A 3 15.39 9.90 -8.69
CA LYS A 3 15.06 8.73 -9.51
C LYS A 3 13.58 8.39 -9.36
N LEU A 4 12.92 8.06 -10.47
CA LEU A 4 11.62 7.41 -10.45
C LEU A 4 11.83 5.90 -10.26
N ARG A 5 11.11 5.28 -9.32
CA ARG A 5 11.20 3.85 -9.04
C ARG A 5 9.86 3.30 -8.60
N VAL A 6 9.68 1.99 -8.82
CA VAL A 6 8.60 1.18 -8.24
C VAL A 6 9.23 0.28 -7.21
N ASN A 7 8.74 0.32 -5.97
CA ASN A 7 9.26 -0.45 -4.84
C ASN A 7 8.14 -1.32 -4.24
N ALA A 8 8.51 -2.49 -3.70
CA ALA A 8 7.60 -3.40 -2.99
C ALA A 8 6.27 -3.69 -3.71
N PHE A 9 6.30 -3.68 -5.04
CA PHE A 9 5.16 -4.05 -5.86
C PHE A 9 5.07 -5.57 -5.92
N THR A 10 3.93 -6.12 -5.50
CA THR A 10 3.70 -7.56 -5.50
C THR A 10 2.79 -7.95 -6.66
N LEU A 11 3.06 -9.11 -7.24
CA LEU A 11 2.30 -9.69 -8.35
C LEU A 11 1.99 -11.15 -8.00
N SER A 12 0.81 -11.60 -8.41
CA SER A 12 0.49 -13.01 -8.46
C SER A 12 1.32 -13.71 -9.54
N ILE A 13 1.38 -15.05 -9.47
CA ILE A 13 2.12 -15.87 -10.45
C ILE A 13 1.58 -15.74 -11.88
N ASP A 14 0.30 -15.44 -12.01
CA ASP A 14 -0.42 -15.20 -13.27
C ASP A 14 -0.48 -13.71 -13.67
N GLY A 15 0.22 -12.83 -12.95
CA GLY A 15 0.53 -11.48 -13.43
C GLY A 15 -0.41 -10.35 -12.97
N PHE A 16 -1.14 -10.53 -11.87
CA PHE A 16 -2.07 -9.54 -11.33
C PHE A 16 -1.50 -8.86 -10.07
N GLY A 17 -1.64 -7.52 -9.98
CA GLY A 17 -1.20 -6.72 -8.83
C GLY A 17 -2.29 -6.40 -7.82
N ALA A 18 -3.53 -6.83 -8.08
CA ALA A 18 -4.70 -6.65 -7.23
C ALA A 18 -5.75 -7.70 -7.58
N GLY A 19 -6.70 -7.94 -6.68
CA GLY A 19 -7.86 -8.78 -6.95
C GLY A 19 -8.91 -8.08 -7.84
N PRO A 20 -9.84 -8.83 -8.42
CA PRO A 20 -11.00 -8.27 -9.12
C PRO A 20 -11.97 -7.60 -8.15
N ASP A 21 -12.96 -6.87 -8.68
CA ASP A 21 -14.13 -6.40 -7.93
C ASP A 21 -13.80 -5.57 -6.66
N GLN A 22 -12.87 -4.62 -6.78
CA GLN A 22 -12.57 -3.68 -5.70
C GLN A 22 -13.81 -2.83 -5.34
N ASP A 23 -14.13 -2.85 -4.04
CA ASP A 23 -15.18 -2.06 -3.41
C ASP A 23 -14.73 -1.60 -2.02
N LEU A 24 -15.65 -1.04 -1.22
CA LEU A 24 -15.34 -0.56 0.13
C LEU A 24 -14.95 -1.67 1.11
N SER A 25 -15.48 -2.89 0.95
CA SER A 25 -15.13 -4.05 1.77
C SER A 25 -13.86 -4.76 1.29
N ASN A 26 -13.52 -4.62 0.01
CA ASN A 26 -12.39 -5.25 -0.65
C ASN A 26 -11.46 -4.18 -1.24
N PRO A 27 -10.69 -3.45 -0.40
CA PRO A 27 -9.89 -2.31 -0.86
C PRO A 27 -8.78 -2.68 -1.85
N LEU A 28 -8.35 -3.94 -1.88
CA LEU A 28 -7.40 -4.48 -2.86
C LEU A 28 -8.08 -5.40 -3.90
N GLY A 29 -9.41 -5.42 -3.94
CA GLY A 29 -10.18 -6.42 -4.67
C GLY A 29 -10.25 -7.76 -3.93
N VAL A 30 -11.15 -8.63 -4.37
CA VAL A 30 -11.40 -9.95 -3.79
C VAL A 30 -10.10 -10.78 -3.84
N GLY A 31 -9.59 -11.18 -2.68
CA GLY A 31 -8.33 -11.92 -2.55
C GLY A 31 -7.05 -11.10 -2.71
N GLY A 32 -7.13 -9.79 -2.96
CA GLY A 32 -5.95 -8.94 -3.18
C GLY A 32 -5.01 -8.83 -1.96
N GLU A 33 -5.54 -9.02 -0.75
CA GLU A 33 -4.75 -9.02 0.49
C GLU A 33 -3.73 -10.17 0.52
N ASP A 34 -3.99 -11.29 -0.16
CA ASP A 34 -3.11 -12.45 -0.16
C ASP A 34 -1.74 -12.16 -0.79
N LEU A 35 -1.67 -11.17 -1.69
CA LEU A 35 -0.41 -10.70 -2.28
C LEU A 35 0.54 -10.09 -1.25
N HIS A 36 0.03 -9.55 -0.14
CA HIS A 36 0.81 -8.71 0.77
C HIS A 36 1.24 -9.43 2.05
N LYS A 37 1.00 -10.75 2.16
CA LYS A 37 1.30 -11.56 3.37
C LYS A 37 2.74 -11.45 3.85
N TRP A 38 3.70 -11.32 2.93
CA TRP A 38 5.12 -11.17 3.24
C TRP A 38 5.41 -9.93 4.10
N MET A 39 4.67 -8.83 3.90
CA MET A 39 4.90 -7.56 4.60
C MET A 39 4.14 -7.45 5.93
N VAL A 40 2.96 -8.06 6.05
CA VAL A 40 2.03 -7.81 7.19
C VAL A 40 2.64 -8.18 8.55
N GLY A 41 3.52 -9.18 8.59
CA GLY A 41 4.17 -9.65 9.81
C GLY A 41 5.38 -8.84 10.25
N THR A 42 5.93 -7.99 9.37
CA THR A 42 7.21 -7.32 9.63
C THR A 42 7.04 -6.20 10.65
N ARG A 43 8.13 -5.91 11.38
CA ARG A 43 8.11 -4.86 12.41
C ARG A 43 7.72 -3.49 11.85
N THR A 44 8.21 -3.13 10.66
CA THR A 44 7.90 -1.85 10.02
C THR A 44 6.41 -1.72 9.72
N PHE A 45 5.79 -2.72 9.09
CA PHE A 45 4.35 -2.65 8.79
C PHE A 45 3.51 -2.60 10.06
N ARG A 46 3.86 -3.38 11.08
CA ARG A 46 3.15 -3.38 12.36
C ARG A 46 3.20 -2.01 13.03
N GLN A 47 4.36 -1.35 13.05
CA GLN A 47 4.49 0.01 13.58
C GLN A 47 3.62 1.01 12.81
N MET A 48 3.56 0.92 11.48
CA MET A 48 2.70 1.79 10.66
C MET A 48 1.22 1.67 11.03
N VAL A 49 0.76 0.48 11.40
CA VAL A 49 -0.64 0.24 11.83
C VAL A 49 -0.82 0.30 13.34
N GLY A 50 0.13 0.90 14.07
CA GLY A 50 0.03 1.13 15.52
C GLY A 50 0.17 -0.13 16.38
N LYS A 51 0.84 -1.17 15.87
CA LYS A 51 1.10 -2.43 16.58
C LYS A 51 2.58 -2.58 16.95
N GLU A 52 2.84 -3.20 18.09
CA GLU A 52 4.19 -3.53 18.55
C GLU A 52 4.68 -4.88 18.02
N GLY A 53 5.99 -5.12 18.08
CA GLY A 53 6.65 -6.36 17.66
C GLY A 53 6.73 -6.53 16.14
N GLY A 54 7.00 -7.76 15.69
CA GLY A 54 7.13 -8.11 14.28
C GLY A 54 8.45 -8.80 13.97
N THR A 55 8.53 -9.40 12.77
CA THR A 55 9.76 -10.05 12.32
C THR A 55 10.82 -9.02 11.95
N MET A 56 12.08 -9.44 12.04
CA MET A 56 13.27 -8.66 11.64
C MET A 56 14.12 -9.48 10.67
N ASP A 57 13.45 -10.09 9.70
CA ASP A 57 14.02 -11.01 8.71
C ASP A 57 14.23 -10.31 7.35
N THR A 58 14.34 -11.09 6.29
CA THR A 58 14.53 -10.57 4.93
C THR A 58 13.33 -9.74 4.47
N ASP A 59 12.11 -10.13 4.84
CA ASP A 59 10.91 -9.40 4.47
C ASP A 59 10.90 -8.03 5.14
N GLU A 60 11.31 -7.93 6.41
CA GLU A 60 11.50 -6.63 7.08
C GLU A 60 12.52 -5.75 6.34
N ALA A 61 13.65 -6.31 5.90
CA ALA A 61 14.65 -5.54 5.14
C ALA A 61 14.09 -4.99 3.82
N PHE A 62 13.22 -5.75 3.13
CA PHE A 62 12.52 -5.28 1.93
C PHE A 62 11.46 -4.23 2.25
N THR A 63 10.70 -4.40 3.34
CA THR A 63 9.69 -3.43 3.79
C THR A 63 10.35 -2.09 4.17
N VAL A 64 11.42 -2.09 4.96
CA VAL A 64 12.15 -0.85 5.30
C VAL A 64 12.60 -0.13 4.03
N ARG A 65 13.26 -0.86 3.12
CA ARG A 65 13.80 -0.31 1.87
C ARG A 65 12.72 0.28 0.95
N SER A 66 11.45 -0.13 1.08
CA SER A 66 10.38 0.43 0.25
C SER A 66 10.05 1.88 0.60
N PHE A 67 10.32 2.31 1.83
CA PHE A 67 10.07 3.67 2.31
C PHE A 67 11.34 4.54 2.35
N GLU A 68 12.53 3.94 2.46
CA GLU A 68 13.80 4.67 2.54
C GLU A 68 14.06 5.57 1.33
N ASN A 69 14.38 6.86 1.56
CA ASN A 69 14.76 7.83 0.51
C ASN A 69 13.66 8.04 -0.55
N VAL A 70 12.39 8.05 -0.12
CA VAL A 70 11.25 8.47 -0.94
C VAL A 70 10.90 9.92 -0.58
N GLY A 71 10.92 10.82 -1.56
CA GLY A 71 10.55 12.23 -1.34
C GLY A 71 9.14 12.61 -1.84
N ALA A 72 8.50 11.72 -2.61
CA ALA A 72 7.15 11.92 -3.13
C ALA A 72 6.55 10.57 -3.57
N TRP A 73 5.22 10.45 -3.45
CA TRP A 73 4.45 9.29 -3.92
C TRP A 73 3.52 9.70 -5.06
N ILE A 74 3.39 8.83 -6.06
CA ILE A 74 2.42 8.98 -7.15
C ILE A 74 1.54 7.75 -7.11
N LEU A 75 0.23 7.93 -6.98
CA LEU A 75 -0.74 6.86 -6.84
C LEU A 75 -1.81 6.95 -7.94
N GLY A 76 -2.22 5.78 -8.43
CA GLY A 76 -3.40 5.67 -9.29
C GLY A 76 -4.69 5.82 -8.49
N ARG A 77 -5.77 6.24 -9.15
CA ARG A 77 -7.08 6.45 -8.52
C ARG A 77 -7.58 5.24 -7.73
N ASN A 78 -7.47 4.03 -8.28
CA ASN A 78 -7.94 2.81 -7.61
C ASN A 78 -7.10 2.47 -6.38
N MET A 79 -5.84 2.88 -6.32
CA MET A 79 -5.01 2.71 -5.12
C MET A 79 -5.42 3.72 -4.04
N PHE A 80 -5.91 4.90 -4.44
CA PHE A 80 -6.38 5.94 -3.52
C PHE A 80 -7.82 5.70 -3.02
N GLY A 81 -8.71 5.11 -3.81
CA GLY A 81 -10.09 4.86 -3.39
C GLY A 81 -10.94 4.05 -4.37
N PRO A 82 -12.18 3.69 -3.96
CA PRO A 82 -13.08 2.84 -4.76
C PRO A 82 -13.84 3.62 -5.85
N ILE A 83 -13.71 4.94 -5.89
CA ILE A 83 -14.56 5.82 -6.71
C ILE A 83 -14.25 5.62 -8.19
N ARG A 84 -15.32 5.43 -8.98
CA ARG A 84 -15.29 5.28 -10.44
C ARG A 84 -15.99 6.48 -11.09
N GLY A 85 -15.42 6.99 -12.18
CA GLY A 85 -15.96 8.16 -12.87
C GLY A 85 -15.54 9.48 -12.23
N GLU A 86 -16.45 10.46 -12.23
CA GLU A 86 -16.25 11.77 -11.62
C GLU A 86 -16.24 11.68 -10.08
N TRP A 87 -15.57 12.63 -9.44
CA TRP A 87 -15.59 12.72 -7.98
C TRP A 87 -16.96 13.23 -7.53
N PRO A 88 -17.65 12.53 -6.61
CA PRO A 88 -18.95 12.99 -6.12
C PRO A 88 -18.82 14.24 -5.25
N ASP A 89 -17.70 14.37 -4.54
CA ASP A 89 -17.29 15.52 -3.72
C ASP A 89 -15.77 15.47 -3.45
N GLU A 90 -15.28 16.38 -2.62
CA GLU A 90 -13.86 16.46 -2.19
C GLU A 90 -13.61 15.85 -0.79
N ASN A 91 -14.54 15.06 -0.25
CA ASN A 91 -14.47 14.60 1.13
C ASN A 91 -13.63 13.32 1.32
N TRP A 92 -13.36 12.57 0.25
CA TRP A 92 -12.60 11.31 0.34
C TRP A 92 -11.12 11.55 0.64
N LYS A 93 -10.63 11.00 1.77
CA LYS A 93 -9.24 11.15 2.23
C LYS A 93 -8.37 9.91 2.01
N GLY A 94 -8.84 8.96 1.19
CA GLY A 94 -8.17 7.67 1.01
C GLY A 94 -8.60 6.62 2.04
N TRP A 95 -8.16 5.38 1.82
CA TRP A 95 -8.46 4.23 2.68
C TRP A 95 -8.04 4.41 4.15
N TRP A 96 -7.08 5.31 4.39
CA TRP A 96 -6.44 5.53 5.69
C TRP A 96 -6.99 6.75 6.45
N GLY A 97 -7.95 7.47 5.85
CA GLY A 97 -8.49 8.69 6.45
C GLY A 97 -7.43 9.76 6.67
N ASP A 98 -7.40 10.36 7.86
CA ASP A 98 -6.52 11.49 8.17
C ASP A 98 -5.04 11.12 8.36
N ASN A 99 -4.70 9.82 8.47
CA ASN A 99 -3.33 9.36 8.74
C ASN A 99 -2.84 8.34 7.69
N PRO A 100 -2.55 8.78 6.45
CA PRO A 100 -2.08 7.89 5.38
C PRO A 100 -0.61 7.47 5.57
N PRO A 101 -0.19 6.30 5.04
CA PRO A 101 1.17 5.78 5.23
C PRO A 101 2.27 6.58 4.51
N TYR A 102 1.90 7.57 3.69
CA TYR A 102 2.79 8.28 2.76
C TYR A 102 3.34 9.59 3.35
N HIS A 103 3.93 9.53 4.53
CA HIS A 103 4.51 10.70 5.20
C HIS A 103 5.89 11.02 4.61
N VAL A 104 5.93 11.88 3.58
CA VAL A 104 7.18 12.32 2.93
C VAL A 104 7.21 13.82 2.64
N PRO A 105 8.40 14.43 2.47
CA PRO A 105 9.72 13.84 2.71
C PRO A 105 9.90 13.39 4.16
#